data_AF-A0A6P3QCB7-F1
#
_entry.id   AF-A0A6P3QCB7-F1
#
_cell.length_a   1.000
_cell.length_b   1.000
_cell.length_c   1.000
_cell.angle_alpha   90.00
_cell.angle_beta   90.00
_cell.angle_gamma   90.00
#
_symmetry.space_group_name_H-M   'P 1'
#
loop_
_entity.id
_entity.type
_entity.pdbx_description
1 polymer ?
#
loop_
_entity_poly.entity_id
_entity_poly.type
_entity_poly.pdbx_seq_one_letter_code
_entity_poly.pdbx_strand_id
1 'polypeptide(L)'
;MPHRSLHAAAILLLVILKEQTSSPASLSGSEWTYSGPDGETSWSKNYPSCGGLLQSPIDLHSDILQYDASLVPLDFQGYNVSANEQFSLTNNGHSVKLKLPPAMHIQGLPSRYSATQLHLHWGNQNNPHGSEHTVGGKHFAAELHIVHYNSDLYPDASAASNESEGLAVLAVLIEMGSFNPSYDKIFSHLQEVKYEGQEVLIPGFSIEELLPERPAEYYRYKGSLTTPPCHPTVLWTVFRNPVQISQEQLLALETDLYCTRENDSSPREMINNFRHVQKFDERLVYISFRQDLTYTGLSLGIILSVALAGILGICIVLAVSIWLFRRKKSSKKGDNNKGVIYKPAIKKETEAHA
;
A
#
# COMPACT_ATOMS: atom_id res chain seq x y z
N MET A 1 53.67 -26.46 47.73
CA MET A 1 52.32 -25.84 47.74
C MET A 1 52.44 -24.37 47.35
N PRO A 2 52.08 -24.02 46.10
CA PRO A 2 51.48 -22.72 45.84
C PRO A 2 50.36 -22.85 44.77
N HIS A 3 49.10 -22.84 45.19
CA HIS A 3 47.97 -22.84 44.24
C HIS A 3 46.78 -21.99 44.72
N ARG A 4 47.05 -20.90 45.46
CA ARG A 4 45.99 -20.04 46.03
C ARG A 4 46.05 -18.56 45.62
N SER A 5 46.74 -18.20 44.53
CA SER A 5 46.89 -16.79 44.13
C SER A 5 46.28 -16.40 42.78
N LEU A 6 45.62 -17.31 42.05
CA LEU A 6 45.09 -17.01 40.71
C LEU A 6 43.56 -16.84 40.64
N HIS A 7 42.82 -17.20 41.69
CA HIS A 7 41.35 -17.01 41.72
C HIS A 7 40.90 -15.67 42.31
N ALA A 8 41.75 -14.95 43.02
CA ALA A 8 41.40 -13.63 43.56
C ALA A 8 41.53 -12.49 42.53
N ALA A 9 42.42 -12.64 41.54
CA ALA A 9 42.63 -11.61 40.51
C ALA A 9 41.55 -11.60 39.42
N ALA A 10 40.93 -12.75 39.13
CA ALA A 10 39.88 -12.86 38.12
C ALA A 10 38.52 -12.31 38.57
N ILE A 11 38.25 -12.31 39.88
CA ILE A 11 36.98 -11.79 40.44
C ILE A 11 37.02 -10.26 40.58
N LEU A 12 38.20 -9.67 40.80
CA LEU A 12 38.35 -8.21 40.89
C LEU A 12 38.26 -7.51 39.52
N LEU A 13 38.61 -8.21 38.42
CA LEU A 13 38.44 -7.67 37.05
C LEU A 13 36.97 -7.68 36.57
N LEU A 14 36.13 -8.56 37.12
CA LEU A 14 34.71 -8.67 36.75
C LEU A 14 33.81 -7.66 37.46
N VAL A 15 34.27 -7.04 38.55
CA VAL A 15 33.51 -6.02 39.29
C VAL A 15 33.80 -4.60 38.78
N ILE A 16 34.94 -4.37 38.11
CA ILE A 16 35.30 -3.06 37.54
C ILE A 16 34.61 -2.79 36.17
N LEU A 17 33.97 -3.80 35.57
CA LEU A 17 33.20 -3.66 34.32
C LEU A 17 31.73 -3.24 34.52
N LYS A 18 31.30 -2.88 35.74
CA LYS A 18 29.89 -2.57 36.05
C LYS A 18 29.59 -1.16 36.54
N GLU A 19 30.52 -0.23 36.39
CA GLU A 19 30.26 1.20 36.59
C GLU A 19 30.73 2.00 35.38
N GLN A 20 30.10 1.78 34.23
CA GLN A 20 29.89 2.89 33.30
C GLN A 20 28.62 3.61 33.76
N THR A 21 28.79 4.66 34.55
CA THR A 21 27.78 5.70 34.65
C THR A 21 27.56 6.23 33.24
N SER A 22 26.48 5.78 32.59
CA SER A 22 26.00 6.39 31.36
C SER A 22 25.63 7.82 31.70
N SER A 23 26.47 8.78 31.29
CA SER A 23 26.06 10.17 31.23
C SER A 23 24.77 10.23 30.40
N PRO A 24 23.70 10.89 30.86
CA PRO A 24 22.55 11.11 30.00
C PRO A 24 23.05 11.89 28.78
N ALA A 25 22.93 11.27 27.61
CA ALA A 25 23.20 11.95 26.36
C ALA A 25 22.35 13.22 26.32
N SER A 26 22.96 14.32 25.90
CA SER A 26 22.31 15.62 25.79
C SER A 26 21.02 15.51 24.98
N LEU A 27 19.92 16.06 25.50
CA LEU A 27 18.63 16.21 24.82
C LEU A 27 18.71 17.27 23.68
N SER A 28 19.58 17.03 22.71
CA SER A 28 19.62 17.76 21.45
C SER A 28 18.59 17.14 20.50
N GLY A 29 17.84 17.97 19.77
CA GLY A 29 16.73 17.57 18.90
C GLY A 29 17.06 16.40 17.97
N SER A 30 16.04 15.61 17.66
CA SER A 30 16.06 14.34 16.92
C SER A 30 17.28 14.06 16.01
N GLU A 31 17.97 12.95 16.27
CA GLU A 31 19.19 12.51 15.55
C GLU A 31 19.02 12.26 14.04
N TRP A 32 17.79 12.21 13.50
CA TRP A 32 17.51 11.92 12.09
C TRP A 32 16.51 12.91 11.48
N THR A 33 16.53 13.08 10.17
CA THR A 33 15.59 13.93 9.42
C THR A 33 15.11 13.22 8.16
N TYR A 34 14.12 13.77 7.45
CA TYR A 34 13.71 13.27 6.12
C TYR A 34 14.62 13.80 4.99
N SER A 35 15.25 14.96 5.19
CA SER A 35 16.08 15.64 4.18
C SER A 35 17.39 16.17 4.76
N GLY A 36 18.39 16.38 3.89
CA GLY A 36 19.70 16.92 4.27
C GLY A 36 20.70 15.82 4.68
N PRO A 37 21.78 16.18 5.41
CA PRO A 37 22.85 15.25 5.76
C PRO A 37 22.38 14.02 6.56
N ASP A 38 21.39 14.22 7.44
CA ASP A 38 20.78 13.20 8.31
C ASP A 38 19.46 12.65 7.73
N GLY A 39 19.23 12.89 6.44
CA GLY A 39 18.08 12.43 5.67
C GLY A 39 18.02 10.91 5.50
N GLU A 40 16.93 10.41 4.91
CA GLU A 40 16.65 8.96 4.82
C GLU A 40 17.76 8.10 4.19
N THR A 41 18.50 8.66 3.22
CA THR A 41 19.63 7.98 2.57
C THR A 41 20.82 7.76 3.51
N SER A 42 20.87 8.47 4.63
CA SER A 42 21.89 8.34 5.69
C SER A 42 21.41 7.52 6.89
N TRP A 43 20.12 7.20 7.03
CA TRP A 43 19.59 6.55 8.24
C TRP A 43 20.30 5.24 8.58
N SER A 44 20.67 4.43 7.58
CA SER A 44 21.35 3.14 7.78
C SER A 44 22.71 3.24 8.47
N LYS A 45 23.33 4.43 8.52
CA LYS A 45 24.60 4.66 9.23
C LYS A 45 24.45 4.50 10.74
N ASN A 46 23.37 5.03 11.30
CA ASN A 46 23.09 5.01 12.73
C ASN A 46 22.02 3.97 13.10
N TYR A 47 21.19 3.58 12.12
CA TYR A 47 20.09 2.63 12.29
C TYR A 47 20.20 1.53 11.21
N PRO A 48 21.07 0.51 11.42
CA PRO A 48 21.42 -0.46 10.37
C PRO A 48 20.23 -1.17 9.73
N SER A 49 19.14 -1.41 10.48
CA SER A 49 17.91 -2.02 9.97
C SER A 49 17.27 -1.21 8.85
N CYS A 50 17.51 0.11 8.75
CA CYS A 50 17.01 0.96 7.65
C CYS A 50 17.60 0.59 6.29
N GLY A 51 18.76 -0.08 6.25
CA GLY A 51 19.33 -0.68 5.03
C GLY A 51 19.10 -2.20 4.93
N GLY A 52 18.26 -2.75 5.81
CA GLY A 52 18.00 -4.18 5.93
C GLY A 52 16.90 -4.69 5.01
N LEU A 53 16.39 -5.89 5.34
CA LEU A 53 15.30 -6.53 4.61
C LEU A 53 13.93 -6.00 5.07
N LEU A 54 12.90 -6.34 4.29
CA LEU A 54 11.48 -6.08 4.60
C LEU A 54 11.16 -4.60 4.87
N GLN A 55 11.88 -3.67 4.24
CA GLN A 55 11.66 -2.24 4.44
C GLN A 55 10.30 -1.78 3.91
N SER A 56 9.78 -0.72 4.52
CA SER A 56 8.54 -0.02 4.17
C SER A 56 8.81 1.49 4.07
N PRO A 57 7.99 2.26 3.35
CA PRO A 57 6.78 1.85 2.61
C PRO A 57 7.09 1.18 1.27
N ILE A 58 6.06 0.73 0.54
CA ILE A 58 6.18 0.06 -0.77
C ILE A 58 5.12 0.59 -1.76
N ASP A 59 5.34 0.34 -3.04
CA ASP A 59 4.30 0.52 -4.07
C ASP A 59 3.37 -0.69 -4.14
N LEU A 60 2.06 -0.45 -4.10
CA LEU A 60 1.01 -1.44 -4.17
C LEU A 60 0.48 -1.50 -5.62
N HIS A 61 1.13 -2.31 -6.46
CA HIS A 61 0.81 -2.43 -7.89
C HIS A 61 0.38 -3.86 -8.28
N SER A 62 -0.38 -4.00 -9.36
CA SER A 62 -1.05 -5.24 -9.77
C SER A 62 -0.20 -6.50 -9.75
N ASP A 63 1.07 -6.39 -10.18
CA ASP A 63 1.93 -7.56 -10.43
C ASP A 63 2.35 -8.29 -9.14
N ILE A 64 2.22 -7.66 -7.98
CA ILE A 64 2.55 -8.25 -6.67
C ILE A 64 1.30 -8.54 -5.82
N LEU A 65 0.10 -8.22 -6.31
CA LEU A 65 -1.14 -8.40 -5.55
C LEU A 65 -1.69 -9.82 -5.72
N GLN A 66 -1.91 -10.50 -4.61
CA GLN A 66 -2.53 -11.82 -4.57
C GLN A 66 -3.75 -11.83 -3.66
N TYR A 67 -4.91 -12.23 -4.19
CA TYR A 67 -6.10 -12.41 -3.36
C TYR A 67 -5.92 -13.55 -2.35
N ASP A 68 -6.25 -13.27 -1.10
CA ASP A 68 -6.23 -14.25 -0.01
C ASP A 68 -7.57 -14.24 0.73
N ALA A 69 -8.33 -15.31 0.57
CA ALA A 69 -9.65 -15.47 1.19
C ALA A 69 -9.60 -15.66 2.71
N SER A 70 -8.42 -15.90 3.29
CA SER A 70 -8.25 -15.98 4.75
C SER A 70 -8.19 -14.60 5.42
N LEU A 71 -8.04 -13.52 4.64
CA LEU A 71 -8.09 -12.15 5.13
C LEU A 71 -9.54 -11.74 5.44
N VAL A 72 -9.91 -11.89 6.70
CA VAL A 72 -11.22 -11.50 7.23
C VAL A 72 -11.25 -10.03 7.66
N PRO A 73 -12.43 -9.38 7.71
CA PRO A 73 -12.56 -8.05 8.27
C PRO A 73 -11.94 -7.95 9.67
N LEU A 74 -11.26 -6.83 9.93
CA LEU A 74 -10.74 -6.52 11.26
C LEU A 74 -11.85 -5.94 12.13
N ASP A 75 -11.83 -6.29 13.41
CA ASP A 75 -12.73 -5.72 14.40
C ASP A 75 -11.98 -4.69 15.26
N PHE A 76 -12.50 -3.46 15.30
CA PHE A 76 -11.88 -2.33 15.99
C PHE A 76 -12.49 -2.14 17.38
N GLN A 77 -11.82 -2.68 18.41
CA GLN A 77 -12.35 -2.70 19.78
C GLN A 77 -11.85 -1.51 20.58
N GLY A 78 -12.75 -0.81 21.28
CA GLY A 78 -12.41 0.36 22.10
C GLY A 78 -12.00 1.59 21.28
N TYR A 79 -12.33 1.63 19.99
CA TYR A 79 -12.03 2.78 19.12
C TYR A 79 -12.95 3.98 19.39
N ASN A 80 -14.16 3.73 19.90
CA ASN A 80 -15.09 4.79 20.32
C ASN A 80 -14.74 5.26 21.74
N VAL A 81 -13.94 6.32 21.83
CA VAL A 81 -13.50 6.89 23.11
C VAL A 81 -14.42 8.02 23.55
N SER A 82 -14.77 8.03 24.83
CA SER A 82 -15.67 9.04 25.42
C SER A 82 -15.07 10.44 25.37
N ALA A 83 -15.89 11.46 25.09
CA ALA A 83 -15.46 12.86 25.15
C ALA A 83 -15.07 13.34 26.58
N ASN A 84 -15.38 12.56 27.61
CA ASN A 84 -14.93 12.81 28.98
C ASN A 84 -13.50 12.31 29.25
N GLU A 85 -12.96 11.47 28.36
CA GLU A 85 -11.55 11.08 28.37
C GLU A 85 -10.74 12.07 27.54
N GLN A 86 -9.42 12.06 27.70
CA GLN A 86 -8.52 12.95 26.98
C GLN A 86 -7.43 12.14 26.29
N PHE A 87 -7.14 12.52 25.05
CA PHE A 87 -5.95 12.10 24.35
C PHE A 87 -4.86 13.16 24.49
N SER A 88 -3.61 12.73 24.47
CA SER A 88 -2.45 13.63 24.41
C SER A 88 -1.96 13.71 22.96
N LEU A 89 -2.01 14.91 22.39
CA LEU A 89 -1.51 15.25 21.07
C LEU A 89 -0.16 15.95 21.22
N THR A 90 0.88 15.44 20.57
CA THR A 90 2.25 15.94 20.70
C THR A 90 2.86 16.15 19.33
N ASN A 91 3.60 17.25 19.14
CA ASN A 91 4.55 17.38 18.05
C ASN A 91 5.91 16.82 18.52
N ASN A 92 6.36 15.74 17.90
CA ASN A 92 7.62 15.07 18.28
C ASN A 92 8.82 15.48 17.41
N GLY A 93 8.69 16.52 16.59
CA GLY A 93 9.71 16.97 15.63
C GLY A 93 9.71 16.24 14.29
N HIS A 94 8.92 15.16 14.14
CA HIS A 94 8.83 14.36 12.92
C HIS A 94 7.41 14.21 12.37
N SER A 95 6.42 14.25 13.27
CA SER A 95 5.00 14.19 12.97
C SER A 95 4.21 14.77 14.14
N VAL A 96 2.90 14.95 13.93
CA VAL A 96 1.95 15.12 15.01
C VAL A 96 1.42 13.75 15.42
N LYS A 97 1.53 13.43 16.71
CA LYS A 97 1.23 12.11 17.26
C LYS A 97 0.16 12.22 18.34
N LEU A 98 -0.89 11.42 18.24
CA LEU A 98 -1.92 11.27 19.25
C LEU A 98 -1.70 9.97 20.03
N LYS A 99 -1.56 10.05 21.34
CA LYS A 99 -1.42 8.87 22.21
C LYS A 99 -2.76 8.16 22.37
N LEU A 100 -2.76 6.84 22.16
CA LEU A 100 -3.95 5.99 22.24
C LEU A 100 -3.88 5.06 23.47
N PRO A 101 -5.03 4.75 24.12
CA PRO A 101 -5.05 3.88 25.28
C PRO A 101 -4.90 2.39 24.88
N PRO A 102 -4.15 1.57 25.63
CA PRO A 102 -3.96 0.15 25.30
C PRO A 102 -5.24 -0.71 25.46
N ALA A 103 -6.31 -0.15 26.02
CA ALA A 103 -7.63 -0.79 25.99
C ALA A 103 -8.18 -0.89 24.55
N MET A 104 -7.83 0.07 23.69
CA MET A 104 -8.13 0.06 22.25
C MET A 104 -7.27 -0.99 21.56
N HIS A 105 -7.86 -1.86 20.74
CA HIS A 105 -7.12 -2.95 20.09
C HIS A 105 -7.82 -3.46 18.82
N ILE A 106 -7.05 -4.17 17.99
CA ILE A 106 -7.55 -4.89 16.82
C ILE A 106 -7.79 -6.35 17.19
N GLN A 107 -8.93 -6.89 16.76
CA GLN A 107 -9.17 -8.34 16.64
C GLN A 107 -9.27 -8.75 15.15
N GLY A 108 -9.13 -10.05 14.87
CA GLY A 108 -9.03 -10.58 13.50
C GLY A 108 -7.60 -10.81 13.01
N LEU A 109 -6.60 -10.57 13.85
CA LEU A 109 -5.20 -10.96 13.66
C LEU A 109 -4.85 -12.19 14.53
N PRO A 110 -3.73 -12.89 14.28
CA PRO A 110 -3.33 -14.06 15.07
C PRO A 110 -3.11 -13.81 16.57
N SER A 111 -2.83 -12.56 16.94
CA SER A 111 -2.71 -12.10 18.33
C SER A 111 -3.53 -10.82 18.52
N ARG A 112 -3.79 -10.46 19.77
CA ARG A 112 -4.33 -9.15 20.11
C ARG A 112 -3.25 -8.08 19.91
N TYR A 113 -3.56 -7.08 19.09
CA TYR A 113 -2.71 -5.91 18.89
C TYR A 113 -3.35 -4.68 19.54
N SER A 114 -2.79 -4.22 20.64
CA SER A 114 -3.29 -3.06 21.40
C SER A 114 -2.67 -1.76 20.88
N ALA A 115 -3.48 -0.71 20.79
CA ALA A 115 -3.07 0.58 20.24
C ALA A 115 -2.07 1.27 21.17
N THR A 116 -1.18 2.07 20.57
CA THR A 116 -0.24 2.91 21.32
C THR A 116 -0.28 4.37 20.88
N GLN A 117 -0.43 4.62 19.57
CA GLN A 117 -0.50 5.96 19.02
C GLN A 117 -1.10 5.95 17.62
N LEU A 118 -1.49 7.12 17.13
CA LEU A 118 -1.58 7.41 15.70
C LEU A 118 -0.73 8.63 15.34
N HIS A 119 -0.32 8.73 14.07
CA HIS A 119 0.42 9.87 13.53
C HIS A 119 0.24 9.98 12.02
N LEU A 120 0.64 11.10 11.42
CA LEU A 120 0.44 11.39 9.99
C LEU A 120 1.74 11.65 9.25
N HIS A 121 1.71 11.39 7.94
CA HIS A 121 2.74 11.74 6.97
C HIS A 121 2.10 12.57 5.85
N TRP A 122 2.78 13.62 5.39
CA TRP A 122 2.27 14.54 4.38
C TRP A 122 3.37 15.19 3.54
N GLY A 123 2.95 15.80 2.44
CA GLY A 123 3.84 16.48 1.49
C GLY A 123 4.11 17.92 1.88
N ASN A 124 3.95 18.81 0.91
CA ASN A 124 4.02 20.25 1.11
C ASN A 124 3.08 20.96 0.12
N GLN A 125 2.74 22.21 0.40
CA GLN A 125 1.81 23.01 -0.41
C GLN A 125 2.14 23.08 -1.92
N ASN A 126 3.41 22.97 -2.32
CA ASN A 126 3.82 23.00 -3.72
C ASN A 126 3.78 21.63 -4.40
N ASN A 127 3.82 20.55 -3.60
CA ASN A 127 3.71 19.16 -4.05
C ASN A 127 2.89 18.36 -3.01
N PRO A 128 1.55 18.48 -3.02
CA PRO A 128 0.65 17.94 -2.00
C PRO A 128 0.41 16.44 -2.20
N HIS A 129 1.50 15.69 -2.27
CA HIS A 129 1.57 14.25 -2.54
C HIS A 129 2.60 13.63 -1.60
N GLY A 130 2.22 13.34 -0.35
CA GLY A 130 3.13 12.83 0.67
C GLY A 130 2.58 11.69 1.51
N SER A 131 1.76 10.81 0.92
CA SER A 131 1.58 9.47 1.49
C SER A 131 2.89 8.69 1.46
N GLU A 132 3.05 7.72 2.35
CA GLU A 132 4.24 6.85 2.36
C GLU A 132 4.06 5.72 1.34
N HIS A 133 2.95 4.99 1.43
CA HIS A 133 2.57 3.98 0.46
C HIS A 133 2.07 4.64 -0.83
N THR A 134 2.33 3.98 -1.94
CA THR A 134 1.76 4.34 -3.24
C THR A 134 0.87 3.23 -3.76
N VAL A 135 -0.06 3.57 -4.66
CA VAL A 135 -0.89 2.59 -5.38
C VAL A 135 -0.68 2.80 -6.87
N GLY A 136 -0.08 1.81 -7.55
CA GLY A 136 0.28 1.90 -8.96
C GLY A 136 1.21 3.09 -9.27
N GLY A 137 2.21 3.31 -8.40
CA GLY A 137 3.21 4.37 -8.51
C GLY A 137 2.72 5.77 -8.15
N LYS A 138 1.51 5.92 -7.60
CA LYS A 138 0.92 7.22 -7.25
C LYS A 138 0.83 7.40 -5.74
N HIS A 139 1.36 8.52 -5.28
CA HIS A 139 1.14 9.02 -3.93
C HIS A 139 -0.27 9.59 -3.77
N PHE A 140 -0.80 9.47 -2.56
CA PHE A 140 -1.94 10.19 -2.03
C PHE A 140 -1.44 11.48 -1.34
N ALA A 141 -2.36 12.35 -0.94
CA ALA A 141 -2.00 13.66 -0.37
C ALA A 141 -1.27 13.50 0.97
N ALA A 142 -1.77 12.62 1.83
CA ALA A 142 -1.21 12.30 3.13
C ALA A 142 -1.50 10.83 3.48
N GLU A 143 -0.97 10.37 4.60
CA GLU A 143 -1.24 9.03 5.14
C GLU A 143 -1.30 9.06 6.66
N LEU A 144 -2.33 8.44 7.23
CA LEU A 144 -2.48 8.23 8.68
C LEU A 144 -2.02 6.81 9.03
N HIS A 145 -1.19 6.70 10.07
CA HIS A 145 -0.81 5.42 10.67
C HIS A 145 -1.39 5.28 12.07
N ILE A 146 -2.11 4.19 12.33
CA ILE A 146 -2.55 3.80 13.68
C ILE A 146 -1.71 2.60 14.12
N VAL A 147 -0.83 2.84 15.09
CA VAL A 147 0.20 1.89 15.52
C VAL A 147 -0.29 1.08 16.71
N HIS A 148 -0.15 -0.24 16.58
CA HIS A 148 -0.48 -1.22 17.60
C HIS A 148 0.71 -2.12 17.88
N TYR A 149 0.75 -2.71 19.06
CA TYR A 149 1.74 -3.70 19.46
C TYR A 149 1.08 -4.99 19.94
N ASN A 150 1.77 -6.11 19.75
CA ASN A 150 1.28 -7.42 20.18
C ASN A 150 1.28 -7.50 21.72
N SER A 151 0.12 -7.26 22.32
CA SER A 151 -0.05 -7.20 23.77
C SER A 151 -0.19 -8.58 24.43
N ASP A 152 -0.34 -9.64 23.62
CA ASP A 152 -0.31 -11.00 24.14
C ASP A 152 1.12 -11.46 24.44
N LEU A 153 2.11 -10.91 23.71
CA LEU A 153 3.52 -11.30 23.81
C LEU A 153 4.40 -10.27 24.54
N TYR A 154 4.09 -8.98 24.42
CA TYR A 154 4.95 -7.90 24.89
C TYR A 154 4.21 -6.95 25.83
N PRO A 155 4.87 -6.39 26.86
CA PRO A 155 4.21 -5.52 27.83
C PRO A 155 3.82 -4.15 27.25
N ASP A 156 4.60 -3.65 26.29
CA ASP A 156 4.40 -2.35 25.67
C ASP A 156 5.00 -2.31 24.25
N ALA A 157 4.69 -1.25 23.51
CA ALA A 157 5.17 -1.06 22.15
C ALA A 157 6.69 -0.90 22.04
N SER A 158 7.36 -0.40 23.09
CA SER A 158 8.82 -0.25 23.08
C SER A 158 9.49 -1.62 23.08
N ALA A 159 9.05 -2.51 23.97
CA ALA A 159 9.51 -3.89 24.05
C ALA A 159 9.17 -4.68 22.77
N ALA A 160 8.00 -4.42 22.17
CA ALA A 160 7.58 -5.11 20.95
C ALA A 160 8.31 -4.63 19.69
N SER A 161 8.77 -3.38 19.66
CA SER A 161 9.20 -2.71 18.41
C SER A 161 10.34 -3.39 17.66
N ASN A 162 11.20 -4.16 18.34
CA ASN A 162 12.30 -4.90 17.73
C ASN A 162 12.09 -6.42 17.70
N GLU A 163 10.90 -6.88 18.08
CA GLU A 163 10.63 -8.29 18.28
C GLU A 163 9.72 -8.87 17.20
N SER A 164 9.79 -10.18 17.02
CA SER A 164 9.01 -10.88 16.01
C SER A 164 7.51 -10.69 16.26
N GLU A 165 6.76 -10.40 15.20
CA GLU A 165 5.31 -10.13 15.27
C GLU A 165 4.96 -8.99 16.24
N GLY A 166 5.92 -8.10 16.51
CA GLY A 166 5.82 -7.08 17.53
C GLY A 166 4.78 -6.00 17.25
N LEU A 167 4.65 -5.56 16.00
CA LEU A 167 3.80 -4.42 15.65
C LEU A 167 2.78 -4.77 14.57
N ALA A 168 1.63 -4.09 14.61
CA ALA A 168 0.68 -4.04 13.51
C ALA A 168 0.29 -2.58 13.28
N VAL A 169 0.30 -2.14 12.02
CA VAL A 169 -0.03 -0.77 11.66
C VAL A 169 -1.17 -0.77 10.65
N LEU A 170 -2.21 0.03 10.96
CA LEU A 170 -3.25 0.36 10.01
C LEU A 170 -2.86 1.65 9.29
N ALA A 171 -2.82 1.63 7.96
CA ALA A 171 -2.55 2.79 7.13
C ALA A 171 -3.81 3.22 6.38
N VAL A 172 -4.17 4.49 6.52
CA VAL A 172 -5.26 5.15 5.80
C VAL A 172 -4.66 6.15 4.83
N LEU A 173 -4.88 5.92 3.54
CA LEU A 173 -4.50 6.85 2.48
C LEU A 173 -5.48 8.04 2.50
N ILE A 174 -4.96 9.26 2.36
CA ILE A 174 -5.76 10.49 2.43
C ILE A 174 -5.66 11.24 1.12
N GLU A 175 -6.79 11.57 0.51
CA GLU A 175 -6.87 12.43 -0.67
C GLU A 175 -7.58 13.76 -0.37
N MET A 176 -7.37 14.75 -1.24
CA MET A 176 -8.10 16.01 -1.15
C MET A 176 -9.52 15.81 -1.69
N GLY A 177 -10.52 16.28 -0.95
CA GLY A 177 -11.93 16.18 -1.31
C GLY A 177 -12.83 17.00 -0.37
N SER A 178 -13.89 16.41 0.15
CA SER A 178 -14.79 17.09 1.10
C SER A 178 -14.14 17.32 2.47
N PHE A 179 -14.56 18.37 3.17
CA PHE A 179 -14.23 18.59 4.57
C PHE A 179 -14.61 17.37 5.42
N ASN A 180 -13.70 16.99 6.31
CA ASN A 180 -13.84 15.81 7.16
C ASN A 180 -13.91 16.20 8.63
N PRO A 181 -15.10 16.18 9.25
CA PRO A 181 -15.26 16.55 10.65
C PRO A 181 -14.48 15.67 11.63
N SER A 182 -14.21 14.41 11.27
CA SER A 182 -13.51 13.45 12.14
C SER A 182 -12.03 13.77 12.24
N TYR A 183 -11.39 14.09 11.11
CA TYR A 183 -10.01 14.57 11.07
C TYR A 183 -9.86 15.96 11.69
N ASP A 184 -10.88 16.80 11.59
CA ASP A 184 -10.88 18.14 12.20
C ASP A 184 -10.74 18.11 13.72
N LYS A 185 -11.20 17.03 14.38
CA LYS A 185 -11.01 16.81 15.83
C LYS A 185 -9.53 16.73 16.23
N ILE A 186 -8.64 16.45 15.29
CA ILE A 186 -7.18 16.54 15.46
C ILE A 186 -6.68 17.87 14.88
N PHE A 187 -7.09 18.20 13.66
CA PHE A 187 -6.51 19.32 12.91
C PHE A 187 -6.80 20.70 13.51
N SER A 188 -7.92 20.86 14.23
CA SER A 188 -8.23 22.10 14.95
C SER A 188 -7.22 22.44 16.06
N HIS A 189 -6.39 21.48 16.46
CA HIS A 189 -5.41 21.62 17.55
C HIS A 189 -3.96 21.73 17.07
N LEU A 190 -3.69 21.74 15.75
CA LEU A 190 -2.30 21.78 15.23
C LEU A 190 -1.53 23.02 15.69
N GLN A 191 -2.20 24.18 15.76
CA GLN A 191 -1.59 25.44 16.23
C GLN A 191 -1.16 25.39 17.71
N GLU A 192 -1.77 24.51 18.52
CA GLU A 192 -1.41 24.33 19.93
C GLU A 192 -0.17 23.44 20.11
N VAL A 193 0.23 22.72 19.06
CA VAL A 193 1.42 21.85 19.01
C VAL A 193 2.35 22.23 17.85
N LYS A 194 2.43 23.52 17.55
CA LYS A 194 3.18 24.08 16.43
C LYS A 194 4.65 23.66 16.40
N TYR A 195 5.32 23.61 17.55
CA TYR A 195 6.77 23.35 17.66
C TYR A 195 7.09 22.02 18.33
N GLU A 196 8.27 21.46 18.03
CA GLU A 196 8.77 20.22 18.65
C GLU A 196 8.70 20.30 20.18
N GLY A 197 8.12 19.24 20.78
CA GLY A 197 8.01 19.07 22.23
C GLY A 197 6.76 19.71 22.84
N GLN A 198 5.96 20.45 22.06
CA GLN A 198 4.66 20.95 22.52
C GLN A 198 3.63 19.81 22.57
N GLU A 199 2.76 19.89 23.56
CA GLU A 199 1.72 18.89 23.83
C GLU A 199 0.42 19.59 24.25
N VAL A 200 -0.71 19.07 23.79
CA VAL A 200 -2.05 19.51 24.19
C VAL A 200 -2.94 18.29 24.47
N LEU A 201 -3.87 18.45 25.42
CA LEU A 201 -4.90 17.44 25.68
C LEU A 201 -6.15 17.77 24.87
N ILE A 202 -6.62 16.81 24.07
CA ILE A 202 -7.84 16.95 23.27
C ILE A 202 -8.92 15.97 23.75
N PRO A 203 -10.21 16.31 23.67
CA PRO A 203 -11.30 15.41 24.06
C PRO A 203 -11.27 14.08 23.29
N GLY A 204 -11.67 13.00 23.95
CA GLY A 204 -11.85 11.71 23.32
C GLY A 204 -12.91 11.74 22.22
N PHE A 205 -12.69 10.94 21.18
CA PHE A 205 -13.62 10.76 20.07
C PHE A 205 -13.45 9.37 19.45
N SER A 206 -14.34 9.02 18.53
CA SER A 206 -14.24 7.74 17.81
C SER A 206 -13.11 7.75 16.78
N ILE A 207 -12.06 7.00 17.06
CA ILE A 207 -10.93 6.79 16.14
C ILE A 207 -11.37 6.01 14.90
N GLU A 208 -12.43 5.21 15.00
CA GLU A 208 -12.99 4.46 13.87
C GLU A 208 -13.53 5.40 12.77
N GLU A 209 -13.94 6.62 13.13
CA GLU A 209 -14.38 7.64 12.17
C GLU A 209 -13.23 8.20 11.30
N LEU A 210 -11.97 7.87 11.62
CA LEU A 210 -10.80 8.18 10.79
C LEU A 210 -10.54 7.10 9.73
N LEU A 211 -11.22 5.96 9.82
CA LEU A 211 -11.06 4.86 8.86
C LEU A 211 -11.90 5.12 7.61
N PRO A 212 -11.48 4.59 6.44
CA PRO A 212 -12.21 4.75 5.19
C PRO A 212 -13.46 3.89 5.15
N GLU A 213 -14.31 4.17 4.16
CA GLU A 213 -15.40 3.27 3.82
C GLU A 213 -14.88 1.88 3.46
N ARG A 214 -15.66 0.84 3.78
CA ARG A 214 -15.34 -0.57 3.49
C ARG A 214 -13.96 -0.99 4.03
N PRO A 215 -13.71 -0.89 5.35
CA PRO A 215 -12.44 -1.33 5.96
C PRO A 215 -12.16 -2.83 5.82
N ALA A 216 -13.13 -3.61 5.33
CA ALA A 216 -12.93 -5.00 4.92
C ALA A 216 -12.06 -5.15 3.66
N GLU A 217 -11.85 -4.09 2.88
CA GLU A 217 -11.02 -4.07 1.67
C GLU A 217 -9.63 -3.47 1.98
N TYR A 218 -8.60 -4.31 2.04
CA TYR A 218 -7.25 -3.88 2.41
C TYR A 218 -6.16 -4.73 1.77
N TYR A 219 -4.95 -4.16 1.76
CA TYR A 219 -3.68 -4.80 1.43
C TYR A 219 -2.99 -5.26 2.73
N ARG A 220 -2.31 -6.41 2.69
CA ARG A 220 -1.63 -7.03 3.83
C ARG A 220 -0.24 -7.50 3.45
N TYR A 221 0.78 -7.06 4.21
CA TYR A 221 2.14 -7.56 4.04
C TYR A 221 2.98 -7.39 5.33
N LYS A 222 4.09 -8.14 5.45
CA LYS A 222 5.06 -7.97 6.54
C LYS A 222 6.12 -6.93 6.14
N GLY A 223 6.31 -5.88 6.91
CA GLY A 223 7.22 -4.79 6.58
C GLY A 223 8.00 -4.30 7.78
N SER A 224 8.39 -3.03 7.72
CA SER A 224 9.15 -2.37 8.77
C SER A 224 8.44 -1.11 9.26
N LEU A 225 8.97 -0.53 10.34
CA LEU A 225 8.79 0.89 10.60
C LEU A 225 9.30 1.70 9.39
N THR A 226 8.60 2.77 9.04
CA THR A 226 8.98 3.71 7.98
C THR A 226 9.88 4.84 8.49
N THR A 227 10.10 4.89 9.80
CA THR A 227 11.05 5.79 10.47
C THR A 227 12.15 4.97 11.15
N PRO A 228 13.32 5.56 11.44
CA PRO A 228 14.30 4.97 12.33
C PRO A 228 13.67 4.48 13.65
N PRO A 229 14.05 3.28 14.14
CA PRO A 229 15.16 2.44 13.68
C PRO A 229 14.82 1.46 12.54
N CYS A 230 13.69 1.61 11.85
CA CYS A 230 13.28 0.80 10.69
C CYS A 230 13.23 -0.73 10.92
N HIS A 231 12.88 -1.16 12.13
CA HIS A 231 12.80 -2.57 12.47
C HIS A 231 11.77 -3.32 11.60
N PRO A 232 12.10 -4.49 11.03
CA PRO A 232 11.24 -5.27 10.13
C PRO A 232 10.20 -6.11 10.90
N THR A 233 9.42 -5.45 11.76
CA THR A 233 8.55 -6.08 12.78
C THR A 233 7.07 -5.72 12.60
N VAL A 234 6.71 -5.06 11.50
CA VAL A 234 5.37 -4.51 11.29
C VAL A 234 4.53 -5.42 10.40
N LEU A 235 3.35 -5.81 10.87
CA LEU A 235 2.28 -6.33 10.03
C LEU A 235 1.43 -5.17 9.49
N TRP A 236 1.61 -4.84 8.22
CA TRP A 236 0.92 -3.73 7.58
C TRP A 236 -0.48 -4.13 7.13
N THR A 237 -1.46 -3.28 7.42
CA THR A 237 -2.77 -3.27 6.79
C THR A 237 -2.99 -1.90 6.17
N VAL A 238 -2.89 -1.80 4.85
CA VAL A 238 -3.17 -0.54 4.12
C VAL A 238 -4.58 -0.65 3.57
N PHE A 239 -5.49 0.24 3.95
CA PHE A 239 -6.86 0.18 3.44
C PHE A 239 -6.91 0.54 1.95
N ARG A 240 -7.80 -0.13 1.21
CA ARG A 240 -7.95 0.07 -0.23
C ARG A 240 -8.53 1.46 -0.56
N ASN A 241 -9.52 1.87 0.22
CA ASN A 241 -10.23 3.11 -0.01
C ASN A 241 -9.54 4.25 0.74
N PRO A 242 -9.33 5.42 0.10
CA PRO A 242 -8.85 6.59 0.79
C PRO A 242 -9.98 7.24 1.60
N VAL A 243 -9.61 8.10 2.54
CA VAL A 243 -10.50 9.12 3.10
C VAL A 243 -10.24 10.45 2.41
N GLN A 244 -11.22 11.35 2.50
CA GLN A 244 -11.08 12.71 2.00
C GLN A 244 -10.90 13.69 3.15
N ILE A 245 -10.12 14.73 2.94
CA ILE A 245 -10.06 15.95 3.76
C ILE A 245 -10.15 17.17 2.84
N SER A 246 -10.62 18.33 3.34
CA SER A 246 -10.69 19.52 2.48
C SER A 246 -9.30 20.06 2.14
N GLN A 247 -9.24 20.94 1.14
CA GLN A 247 -8.02 21.65 0.79
C GLN A 247 -7.47 22.46 1.97
N GLU A 248 -8.34 23.10 2.75
CA GLU A 248 -7.95 23.87 3.93
C GLU A 248 -7.38 22.99 5.04
N GLN A 249 -7.96 21.80 5.24
CA GLN A 249 -7.46 20.82 6.20
C GLN A 249 -6.07 20.29 5.79
N LEU A 250 -5.87 20.00 4.50
CA LEU A 250 -4.56 19.59 4.00
C LEU A 250 -3.54 20.72 4.15
N LEU A 251 -3.91 21.95 3.80
CA LEU A 251 -3.02 23.10 3.92
C LEU A 251 -2.60 23.34 5.37
N ALA A 252 -3.53 23.26 6.33
CA ALA A 252 -3.21 23.36 7.76
C ALA A 252 -2.18 22.30 8.18
N LEU A 253 -2.36 21.05 7.75
CA LEU A 253 -1.39 19.98 8.01
C LEU A 253 0.00 20.29 7.41
N GLU A 254 0.04 20.86 6.21
CA GLU A 254 1.27 21.19 5.48
C GLU A 254 1.99 22.47 5.95
N THR A 255 1.34 23.34 6.74
CA THR A 255 1.92 24.66 7.11
C THR A 255 2.01 24.94 8.60
N ASP A 256 1.28 24.21 9.44
CA ASP A 256 1.08 24.61 10.84
C ASP A 256 2.17 24.13 11.79
N LEU A 257 3.01 23.19 11.36
CA LEU A 257 3.94 22.46 12.23
C LEU A 257 5.41 22.72 11.85
N TYR A 258 6.28 22.72 12.86
CA TYR A 258 7.73 22.85 12.74
C TYR A 258 8.43 21.64 13.37
N CYS A 259 9.51 21.18 12.73
CA CYS A 259 10.39 20.12 13.23
C CYS A 259 11.28 20.57 14.39
N THR A 260 11.36 21.87 14.63
CA THR A 260 12.25 22.50 15.61
C THR A 260 11.47 23.02 16.81
N ARG A 261 12.15 23.18 17.94
CA ARG A 261 11.59 23.86 19.13
C ARG A 261 11.31 25.34 18.83
N GLU A 262 10.42 25.95 19.61
CA GLU A 262 9.97 27.34 19.43
C GLU A 262 11.12 28.36 19.45
N ASN A 263 12.13 28.15 20.30
CA ASN A 263 13.27 29.06 20.45
C ASN A 263 14.46 28.71 19.54
N ASP A 264 14.27 27.85 18.53
CA ASP A 264 15.33 27.51 17.59
C ASP A 264 15.63 28.71 16.68
N SER A 265 16.91 29.06 16.56
CA SER A 265 17.39 30.16 15.71
C SER A 265 17.17 29.93 14.21
N SER A 266 16.91 28.69 13.80
CA SER A 266 16.71 28.30 12.39
C SER A 266 15.50 27.38 12.30
N PRO A 267 14.27 27.92 12.39
CA PRO A 267 13.06 27.13 12.39
C PRO A 267 12.91 26.36 11.07
N ARG A 268 12.50 25.09 11.16
CA ARG A 268 12.26 24.22 9.99
C ARG A 268 10.82 23.77 9.98
N GLU A 269 10.11 24.08 8.91
CA GLU A 269 8.75 23.58 8.68
C GLU A 269 8.74 22.05 8.64
N MET A 270 7.70 21.45 9.20
CA MET A 270 7.46 20.02 9.15
C MET A 270 6.72 19.68 7.85
N ILE A 271 7.49 19.45 6.80
CA ILE A 271 7.01 19.13 5.47
C ILE A 271 7.80 17.96 4.87
N ASN A 272 7.19 17.25 3.92
CA ASN A 272 7.76 16.07 3.28
C ASN A 272 8.26 15.05 4.31
N ASN A 273 7.46 14.82 5.35
CA ASN A 273 7.79 13.92 6.45
C ASN A 273 7.40 12.48 6.12
N PHE A 274 7.64 12.03 4.89
CA PHE A 274 7.39 10.67 4.42
C PHE A 274 8.66 10.07 3.84
N ARG A 275 8.83 8.75 3.97
CA ARG A 275 9.94 7.99 3.39
C ARG A 275 9.63 7.63 1.93
N HIS A 276 10.66 7.56 1.09
CA HIS A 276 10.51 7.05 -0.27
C HIS A 276 10.14 5.56 -0.28
N VAL A 277 9.44 5.12 -1.32
CA VAL A 277 9.11 3.70 -1.52
C VAL A 277 10.36 2.83 -1.59
N GLN A 278 10.29 1.69 -0.91
CA GLN A 278 11.38 0.73 -0.79
C GLN A 278 11.22 -0.38 -1.83
N LYS A 279 12.34 -0.99 -2.23
CA LYS A 279 12.29 -2.12 -3.16
C LYS A 279 11.56 -3.31 -2.53
N PHE A 280 10.70 -3.96 -3.31
CA PHE A 280 9.86 -5.06 -2.88
C PHE A 280 9.98 -6.25 -3.84
N ASP A 281 11.19 -6.74 -4.00
CA ASP A 281 11.46 -7.84 -4.94
C ASP A 281 11.06 -9.19 -4.31
N GLU A 282 10.56 -10.11 -5.15
CA GLU A 282 10.26 -11.53 -4.82
C GLU A 282 9.25 -11.75 -3.68
N ARG A 283 8.40 -10.77 -3.41
CA ARG A 283 7.39 -10.83 -2.36
C ARG A 283 6.01 -10.50 -2.91
N LEU A 284 5.00 -10.94 -2.18
CA LEU A 284 3.60 -10.68 -2.49
C LEU A 284 2.98 -9.78 -1.43
N VAL A 285 2.03 -8.98 -1.88
CA VAL A 285 1.07 -8.28 -1.04
C VAL A 285 -0.26 -9.01 -1.17
N TYR A 286 -0.81 -9.42 -0.04
CA TYR A 286 -2.10 -10.09 -0.02
C TYR A 286 -3.23 -9.07 -0.01
N ILE A 287 -4.32 -9.32 -0.74
CA ILE A 287 -5.50 -8.45 -0.76
C ILE A 287 -6.74 -9.20 -0.26
N SER A 288 -7.54 -8.55 0.58
CA SER A 288 -8.80 -9.11 1.11
C SER A 288 -9.99 -8.99 0.14
N PHE A 289 -9.81 -8.20 -0.92
CA PHE A 289 -10.81 -7.93 -1.95
C PHE A 289 -10.42 -8.59 -3.26
N ARG A 290 -11.42 -9.00 -4.06
CA ARG A 290 -11.15 -9.46 -5.42
C ARG A 290 -10.94 -8.24 -6.31
N GLN A 291 -9.85 -8.24 -7.08
CA GLN A 291 -9.76 -7.35 -8.22
C GLN A 291 -10.86 -7.76 -9.20
N ASP A 292 -11.73 -6.82 -9.58
CA ASP A 292 -12.56 -7.03 -10.75
C ASP A 292 -11.60 -7.26 -11.92
N LEU A 293 -11.69 -8.44 -12.54
CA LEU A 293 -10.95 -8.81 -13.74
C LEU A 293 -11.45 -7.97 -14.92
N THR A 294 -11.21 -6.66 -14.90
CA THR A 294 -11.12 -5.87 -16.12
C THR A 294 -9.76 -6.16 -16.72
N TYR A 295 -9.64 -7.36 -17.29
CA TYR A 295 -8.51 -7.75 -18.13
C TYR A 295 -8.29 -6.64 -19.16
N THR A 296 -7.16 -5.94 -19.07
CA THR A 296 -6.51 -5.21 -20.16
C THR A 296 -7.48 -4.56 -21.16
N GLY A 297 -8.23 -3.53 -20.75
CA GLY A 297 -8.87 -2.58 -21.67
C GLY A 297 -9.86 -3.12 -22.72
N LEU A 298 -10.19 -4.41 -22.73
CA LEU A 298 -11.21 -4.98 -23.61
C LEU A 298 -12.41 -5.35 -22.77
N SER A 299 -13.45 -4.54 -22.86
CA SER A 299 -14.79 -4.92 -22.39
C SER A 299 -15.12 -6.33 -22.89
N LEU A 300 -15.82 -7.13 -22.06
CA LEU A 300 -16.34 -8.45 -22.45
C LEU A 300 -17.07 -8.38 -23.80
N GLY A 301 -17.73 -7.25 -24.10
CA GLY A 301 -18.37 -7.00 -25.39
C GLY A 301 -17.40 -6.96 -26.57
N ILE A 302 -16.15 -6.51 -26.38
CA ILE A 302 -15.10 -6.50 -27.41
C ILE A 302 -14.54 -7.90 -27.62
N ILE A 303 -14.36 -8.68 -26.56
CA ILE A 303 -13.93 -10.09 -26.67
C ILE A 303 -14.98 -10.90 -27.44
N LEU A 304 -16.25 -10.74 -27.08
CA LEU A 304 -17.36 -11.38 -27.77
C LEU A 304 -17.48 -10.91 -29.23
N SER A 305 -17.26 -9.62 -29.51
CA SER A 305 -17.35 -9.10 -30.87
C SER A 305 -16.20 -9.59 -31.77
N VAL A 306 -14.98 -9.67 -31.25
CA VAL A 306 -13.83 -10.26 -31.97
C VAL A 306 -14.05 -11.74 -32.24
N ALA A 307 -14.55 -12.49 -31.24
CA ALA A 307 -14.88 -13.90 -31.41
C ALA A 307 -15.98 -14.12 -32.46
N LEU A 308 -17.05 -13.33 -32.42
CA LEU A 308 -18.14 -13.39 -33.40
C LEU A 308 -17.67 -13.00 -34.81
N ALA A 309 -16.83 -11.97 -34.93
CA ALA A 309 -16.24 -11.56 -36.22
C ALA A 309 -15.35 -12.66 -36.81
N GLY A 310 -14.56 -13.34 -35.98
CA GLY A 310 -13.75 -14.50 -36.39
C GLY A 310 -14.61 -15.66 -36.91
N ILE A 311 -15.68 -16.01 -36.18
CA ILE A 311 -16.63 -17.05 -36.60
C ILE A 311 -17.30 -16.68 -37.93
N LEU A 312 -17.78 -15.44 -38.06
CA LEU A 312 -18.42 -14.96 -39.29
C LEU A 312 -17.45 -15.00 -40.48
N GLY A 313 -16.20 -14.61 -40.28
CA GLY A 313 -15.15 -14.68 -41.29
C GLY A 313 -14.92 -16.11 -41.78
N ILE A 314 -14.85 -17.08 -40.88
CA ILE A 314 -14.72 -18.51 -41.22
C ILE A 314 -15.94 -18.98 -42.02
N CYS A 315 -17.16 -18.61 -41.60
CA CYS A 315 -18.39 -18.97 -42.31
C CYS A 315 -18.43 -18.42 -43.74
N ILE A 316 -17.98 -17.17 -43.95
CA ILE A 316 -17.91 -16.54 -45.28
C ILE A 316 -16.92 -17.28 -46.17
N VAL A 317 -15.72 -17.60 -45.65
CA VAL A 317 -14.70 -18.35 -46.40
C VAL A 317 -15.21 -19.73 -46.82
N LEU A 318 -15.91 -20.43 -45.93
CA LEU A 318 -16.52 -21.73 -46.24
C LEU A 318 -17.63 -21.59 -47.30
N ALA A 319 -18.50 -20.59 -47.18
CA ALA A 319 -19.57 -20.35 -48.14
C ALA A 319 -19.03 -20.04 -49.55
N VAL A 320 -18.01 -19.17 -49.64
CA VAL A 320 -17.33 -18.84 -50.91
C VAL A 320 -16.65 -20.07 -51.50
N SER A 321 -15.97 -20.87 -50.66
CA SER A 321 -15.32 -22.11 -51.09
C SER A 321 -16.34 -23.11 -51.66
N ILE A 322 -17.46 -23.32 -50.97
CA ILE A 322 -18.57 -24.18 -51.44
C ILE A 322 -19.15 -23.65 -52.75
N TRP A 323 -19.36 -22.34 -52.87
CA TRP A 323 -19.87 -21.71 -54.09
C TRP A 323 -18.92 -21.90 -55.28
N LEU A 324 -17.62 -21.68 -55.10
CA LEU A 324 -16.60 -21.90 -56.12
C LEU A 324 -16.55 -23.38 -56.57
N PHE A 325 -16.63 -24.32 -55.61
CA PHE A 325 -16.70 -25.75 -55.91
C PHE A 325 -17.95 -26.11 -56.73
N ARG A 326 -19.12 -25.56 -56.37
CA ARG A 326 -20.38 -25.77 -57.12
C ARG A 326 -20.31 -25.18 -58.53
N ARG A 327 -19.74 -23.98 -58.70
CA ARG A 327 -19.55 -23.34 -60.01
C ARG A 327 -18.61 -24.16 -60.91
N LYS A 328 -17.51 -24.68 -60.36
CA LYS A 328 -16.58 -25.55 -61.10
C LYS A 328 -17.24 -26.86 -61.55
N LYS A 329 -18.10 -27.45 -60.71
CA LYS A 329 -18.88 -28.66 -61.06
C LYS A 329 -19.94 -28.38 -62.14
N SER A 330 -20.60 -27.22 -62.10
CA SER A 330 -21.55 -26.79 -63.13
C SER A 330 -20.88 -26.54 -64.48
N SER A 331 -19.70 -25.93 -64.49
CA SER A 331 -18.91 -25.69 -65.71
C SER A 331 -18.48 -27.01 -66.38
N LYS A 332 -18.01 -28.00 -65.60
CA LYS A 332 -17.70 -29.35 -66.10
C LYS A 332 -18.92 -30.09 -66.67
N LYS A 333 -20.13 -29.83 -66.17
CA LYS A 333 -21.36 -30.46 -66.66
C LYS A 333 -21.85 -29.84 -67.98
N GLY A 334 -21.50 -28.58 -68.25
CA GLY A 334 -21.82 -27.89 -69.51
C GLY A 334 -20.92 -28.30 -70.69
N ASP A 335 -19.67 -28.68 -70.43
CA ASP A 335 -18.72 -29.07 -71.49
C ASP A 335 -18.96 -30.51 -72.02
N ASN A 336 -19.48 -31.42 -71.19
CA ASN A 336 -19.83 -32.78 -71.62
C ASN A 336 -21.07 -32.85 -72.53
N ASN A 337 -21.80 -31.75 -72.75
CA ASN A 337 -23.05 -31.75 -73.51
C ASN A 337 -22.92 -31.20 -74.95
N LYS A 338 -21.69 -30.97 -75.45
CA LYS A 338 -21.42 -30.42 -76.80
C LYS A 338 -21.09 -31.47 -77.88
N GLY A 339 -21.47 -32.73 -77.69
CA GLY A 339 -21.13 -33.83 -78.60
C GLY A 339 -22.33 -34.54 -79.22
N VAL A 340 -23.21 -33.84 -79.95
CA VAL A 340 -24.20 -34.51 -80.81
C VAL A 340 -24.24 -33.79 -82.17
N ILE A 341 -23.52 -34.33 -83.15
CA ILE A 341 -23.59 -33.91 -84.55
C ILE A 341 -24.55 -34.86 -85.28
N TYR A 342 -25.67 -34.32 -85.77
CA TYR A 342 -26.63 -35.01 -86.63
C TYR A 342 -26.04 -35.23 -88.04
N LYS A 343 -26.09 -36.46 -88.56
CA LYS A 343 -25.87 -36.75 -89.99
C LYS A 343 -27.23 -36.89 -90.70
N PRO A 344 -27.53 -36.11 -91.76
CA PRO A 344 -28.71 -36.33 -92.57
C PRO A 344 -28.50 -37.48 -93.56
N ALA A 345 -29.52 -38.33 -93.70
CA ALA A 345 -29.57 -39.45 -94.64
C ALA A 345 -29.98 -38.96 -96.04
N ILE A 346 -29.20 -39.32 -97.06
CA ILE A 346 -29.57 -39.11 -98.47
C ILE A 346 -30.19 -40.40 -98.99
N LYS A 347 -31.45 -40.30 -99.42
CA LYS A 347 -32.25 -41.36 -100.03
C LYS A 347 -31.77 -41.58 -101.47
N LYS A 348 -31.43 -42.82 -101.81
CA LYS A 348 -31.30 -43.30 -103.19
C LYS A 348 -32.70 -43.50 -103.78
N GLU A 349 -32.96 -42.89 -104.93
CA GLU A 349 -33.94 -43.40 -105.89
C GLU A 349 -33.19 -43.80 -107.15
N THR A 350 -33.61 -44.95 -107.69
CA THR A 350 -33.00 -45.69 -108.78
C THR A 350 -33.93 -45.61 -109.99
N GLU A 351 -33.38 -45.98 -111.16
CA GLU A 351 -34.03 -46.32 -112.45
C GLU A 351 -34.27 -45.16 -113.45
N ALA A 352 -34.08 -45.33 -114.77
CA ALA A 352 -33.47 -46.38 -115.60
C ALA A 352 -33.37 -45.87 -117.07
N HIS A 353 -32.55 -46.58 -117.88
CA HIS A 353 -32.52 -46.66 -119.37
C HIS A 353 -32.26 -45.35 -120.18
N ALA A 354 -31.41 -45.32 -121.21
CA ALA A 354 -31.06 -46.32 -122.22
C ALA A 354 -29.58 -46.24 -122.66
#